data_AF-A0A7X6P883-F1
#
_entry.id   AF-A0A7X6P883-F1
#
_cell.length_a   1.000
_cell.length_b   1.000
_cell.length_c   1.000
_cell.angle_alpha   90.00
_cell.angle_beta   90.00
_cell.angle_gamma   90.00
#
_symmetry.space_group_name_H-M   'P 1'
#
loop_
_entity.id
_entity.type
_entity.pdbx_description
1 polymer ?
#
loop_
_entity_poly.entity_id
_entity_poly.type
_entity_poly.pdbx_seq_one_letter_code
_entity_poly.pdbx_strand_id
1 'polypeptide(L)'
;MEKILNTAIVCAAGSGMRMGGSVKKQWLPLKGVPIIIHTLKKFFRSPIIHNIIIPAPEEDLKYCQELVAQYFQDSAKPWLVIPGGLERQDSIFAALQHCPSDT
;
A
#
# COMPACT_ATOMS: atom_id res chain seq x y z
N MET A 1 -23.56 15.74 -10.11
CA MET A 1 -23.12 14.65 -9.21
C MET A 1 -22.01 15.18 -8.36
N GLU A 2 -22.14 15.06 -7.03
CA GLU A 2 -21.08 15.38 -6.09
C GLU A 2 -19.85 14.51 -6.38
N LYS A 3 -18.66 15.10 -6.34
CA LYS A 3 -17.42 14.41 -6.66
C LYS A 3 -16.98 13.62 -5.43
N ILE A 4 -17.35 12.34 -5.37
CA ILE A 4 -16.92 11.43 -4.31
C ILE A 4 -15.44 11.09 -4.53
N LEU A 5 -14.58 11.39 -3.56
CA LEU A 5 -13.20 10.93 -3.54
C LEU A 5 -13.15 9.55 -2.90
N ASN A 6 -12.35 8.64 -3.44
CA ASN A 6 -12.18 7.30 -2.86
C ASN A 6 -10.70 7.05 -2.61
N THR A 7 -10.38 6.71 -1.36
CA THR A 7 -9.02 6.37 -0.93
C THR A 7 -8.90 4.85 -0.80
N ALA A 8 -7.86 4.27 -1.41
CA ALA A 8 -7.55 2.85 -1.21
C ALA A 8 -6.50 2.69 -0.10
N ILE A 9 -6.85 1.97 0.97
CA ILE A 9 -5.88 1.57 2.00
C ILE A 9 -5.42 0.14 1.71
N VAL A 10 -4.14 -0.04 1.41
CA VAL A 10 -3.54 -1.34 1.08
C VAL A 10 -2.59 -1.75 2.21
N CYS A 11 -3.13 -2.41 3.23
CA CYS A 11 -2.35 -2.83 4.40
C CYS A 11 -1.29 -3.88 4.01
N ALA A 12 -0.02 -3.51 4.15
CA ALA A 12 1.15 -4.32 3.81
C ALA A 12 2.14 -4.45 4.99
N ALA A 13 1.75 -4.08 6.21
CA ALA A 13 2.60 -4.12 7.41
C ALA A 13 2.78 -5.50 8.06
N GLY A 14 2.00 -6.50 7.62
CA GLY A 14 2.05 -7.84 8.21
C GLY A 14 3.38 -8.55 7.96
N SER A 15 3.82 -9.35 8.93
CA SER A 15 5.01 -10.21 8.83
C SER A 15 4.83 -11.44 7.94
N GLY A 16 3.58 -11.86 7.68
CA GLY A 16 3.29 -13.00 6.81
C GLY A 16 3.69 -14.36 7.36
N MET A 17 3.87 -14.50 8.68
CA MET A 17 4.43 -15.70 9.34
C MET A 17 3.84 -17.04 8.89
N ARG A 18 2.52 -17.11 8.64
CA ARG A 18 1.85 -18.34 8.18
C ARG A 18 2.33 -18.84 6.82
N MET A 19 2.80 -17.94 5.96
CA MET A 19 3.35 -18.31 4.66
C MET A 19 4.77 -18.88 4.78
N GLY A 20 5.45 -18.65 5.91
CA GLY A 20 6.81 -19.07 6.16
C GLY A 20 7.85 -18.31 5.32
N GLY A 21 9.13 -18.57 5.59
CA GLY A 21 10.27 -17.96 4.90
C GLY A 21 10.89 -16.76 5.62
N SER A 22 12.03 -16.31 5.11
CA SER A 22 12.80 -15.17 5.66
C SER A 22 12.36 -13.82 5.11
N VAL A 23 11.63 -13.80 3.99
CA VAL A 23 11.15 -12.58 3.33
C VAL A 23 9.65 -12.44 3.56
N LYS A 24 9.22 -11.26 4.01
CA LYS A 24 7.80 -10.98 4.23
C LYS A 24 7.01 -11.16 2.93
N LYS A 25 5.85 -11.80 3.02
CA LYS A 25 5.04 -12.24 1.86
C LYS A 25 4.83 -11.14 0.81
N GLN A 26 4.49 -9.94 1.22
CA GLN A 26 4.16 -8.82 0.34
C GLN A 26 5.33 -8.43 -0.59
N TRP A 27 6.57 -8.74 -0.19
CA TRP A 27 7.78 -8.50 -0.97
C TRP A 27 8.20 -9.70 -1.83
N LEU A 28 7.65 -10.89 -1.57
CA LEU A 28 8.00 -12.08 -2.35
C LEU A 28 7.63 -11.89 -3.83
N PRO A 29 8.51 -12.30 -4.76
CA PRO A 29 8.21 -12.26 -6.18
C PRO A 29 7.22 -13.36 -6.55
N LEU A 30 6.14 -12.97 -7.23
CA LEU A 30 5.25 -13.87 -7.95
C LEU A 30 5.44 -13.62 -9.45
N LYS A 31 5.99 -14.61 -10.16
CA LYS A 31 6.41 -14.48 -11.56
C LYS A 31 7.35 -13.27 -11.77
N GLY A 32 8.33 -13.11 -10.88
CA GLY A 32 9.33 -12.03 -10.94
C GLY A 32 8.85 -10.65 -10.48
N VAL A 33 7.59 -10.49 -10.09
CA VAL A 33 7.02 -9.21 -9.63
C VAL A 33 6.55 -9.35 -8.18
N PRO A 34 6.94 -8.45 -7.25
CA PRO A 34 6.51 -8.54 -5.85
C PRO A 34 4.99 -8.59 -5.68
N ILE A 35 4.50 -9.38 -4.72
CA ILE A 35 3.07 -9.59 -4.49
C ILE A 35 2.30 -8.26 -4.32
N ILE A 36 2.86 -7.31 -3.56
CA ILE A 36 2.23 -5.98 -3.36
C ILE A 36 1.99 -5.24 -4.68
N ILE A 37 2.90 -5.37 -5.65
CA ILE A 37 2.82 -4.67 -6.93
C ILE A 37 1.68 -5.21 -7.78
N HIS A 38 1.40 -6.52 -7.72
CA HIS A 38 0.22 -7.08 -8.39
C HIS A 38 -1.09 -6.46 -7.89
N THR A 39 -1.17 -6.16 -6.59
CA THR A 39 -2.32 -5.48 -5.99
C THR A 39 -2.35 -4.01 -6.40
N LEU A 40 -1.24 -3.29 -6.23
CA LEU A 40 -1.17 -1.85 -6.52
C LEU A 40 -1.45 -1.55 -7.99
N LYS A 41 -1.04 -2.40 -8.94
CA LYS A 41 -1.37 -2.25 -10.36
C LYS A 41 -2.87 -2.09 -10.61
N LYS A 42 -3.72 -2.77 -9.84
CA LYS A 42 -5.18 -2.65 -9.96
C LYS A 42 -5.68 -1.30 -9.44
N PHE A 43 -5.18 -0.87 -8.27
CA PHE A 43 -5.59 0.40 -7.65
C PHE A 43 -5.10 1.62 -8.44
N PHE A 44 -3.86 1.60 -8.92
CA PHE A 44 -3.32 2.68 -9.77
C PHE A 44 -4.08 2.82 -11.09
N ARG A 45 -4.53 1.71 -11.71
CA ARG A 45 -5.30 1.73 -12.96
C ARG A 45 -6.78 2.06 -12.78
N SER A 46 -7.32 1.89 -11.56
CA SER A 46 -8.75 2.10 -11.31
C SER A 46 -9.13 3.59 -11.40
N PRO A 47 -10.07 4.00 -12.26
CA PRO A 47 -10.45 5.41 -12.39
C PRO A 47 -11.26 5.93 -11.20
N ILE A 48 -11.86 5.03 -10.41
CA ILE A 48 -12.66 5.41 -9.24
C ILE A 48 -11.82 5.64 -7.98
N ILE A 49 -10.55 5.20 -7.97
CA ILE A 49 -9.64 5.38 -6.85
C ILE A 49 -8.78 6.62 -7.08
N HIS A 50 -8.83 7.55 -6.13
CA HIS A 50 -8.24 8.87 -6.28
C HIS A 50 -6.87 9.00 -5.61
N ASN A 51 -6.63 8.27 -4.52
CA ASN A 51 -5.32 8.17 -3.86
C ASN A 51 -5.17 6.81 -3.16
N ILE A 52 -3.92 6.48 -2.79
CA ILE A 52 -3.57 5.17 -2.21
C ILE A 52 -2.69 5.37 -0.98
N ILE A 53 -3.06 4.76 0.15
CA ILE A 53 -2.26 4.75 1.38
C ILE A 53 -1.81 3.32 1.67
N ILE A 54 -0.53 3.15 1.97
CA ILE A 54 0.12 1.85 2.11
C ILE A 54 0.83 1.79 3.46
N PRO A 55 0.16 1.28 4.51
CA PRO A 55 0.83 0.92 5.75
C PRO A 55 1.82 -0.22 5.50
N ALA A 56 3.09 -0.03 5.81
CA ALA A 56 4.16 -1.02 5.65
C ALA A 56 4.92 -1.22 6.98
N PRO A 57 5.68 -2.31 7.15
CA PRO A 57 6.53 -2.51 8.32
C PRO A 57 7.50 -1.34 8.44
N GLU A 58 7.73 -0.86 9.66
CA GLU A 58 8.56 0.33 9.91
C GLU A 58 9.97 0.15 9.35
N GLU A 59 10.54 -1.05 9.52
CA GLU A 59 11.85 -1.41 9.01
C GLU A 59 11.93 -1.47 7.47
N ASP A 60 10.80 -1.61 6.79
CA ASP A 60 10.71 -1.76 5.33
C ASP A 60 10.14 -0.50 4.64
N LEU A 61 9.94 0.62 5.36
CA LEU A 61 9.29 1.82 4.81
C LEU A 61 9.99 2.34 3.56
N LYS A 62 11.31 2.53 3.65
CA LYS A 62 12.13 3.02 2.55
C LYS A 62 12.08 2.06 1.35
N TYR A 63 12.20 0.76 1.60
CA TYR A 63 12.09 -0.27 0.57
C TYR A 63 10.73 -0.22 -0.14
N CYS A 64 9.64 -0.10 0.62
CA CYS A 64 8.29 -0.01 0.06
C CYS A 64 8.12 1.26 -0.79
N GLN A 65 8.60 2.42 -0.31
CA GLN A 65 8.56 3.68 -1.06
C GLN A 65 9.33 3.58 -2.38
N GLU A 66 10.57 3.08 -2.34
CA GLU A 66 11.40 2.90 -3.55
C GLU A 66 10.75 1.94 -4.53
N LEU A 67 10.18 0.84 -4.05
CA LEU A 67 9.50 -0.15 -4.88
C LEU A 67 8.24 0.44 -5.55
N VAL A 68 7.42 1.20 -4.82
CA VAL A 68 6.24 1.85 -5.40
C VAL A 68 6.66 2.91 -6.41
N ALA A 69 7.65 3.75 -6.10
CA ALA A 69 8.19 4.73 -7.02
C ALA A 69 8.71 4.08 -8.31
N GLN A 70 9.49 3.00 -8.21
CA GLN A 70 10.03 2.28 -9.36
C GLN A 70 8.94 1.80 -10.33
N TYR A 71 7.84 1.24 -9.80
CA TYR A 71 6.79 0.65 -10.65
C TYR A 71 5.72 1.65 -11.11
N PHE A 72 5.62 2.82 -10.46
CA PHE A 72 4.56 3.79 -10.69
C PHE A 72 5.07 5.23 -10.86
N GLN A 73 6.34 5.44 -11.22
CA GLN A 73 6.95 6.75 -11.45
C GLN A 73 6.17 7.63 -12.43
N ASP A 74 5.54 7.02 -13.46
CA ASP A 74 4.79 7.74 -14.49
C ASP A 74 3.32 8.00 -14.09
N SER A 75 2.89 7.54 -12.91
CA SER A 75 1.52 7.72 -12.44
C SER A 75 1.36 9.07 -11.73
N ALA A 76 0.42 9.88 -12.19
CA ALA A 76 0.00 11.10 -11.50
C ALA A 76 -0.88 10.83 -10.25
N LYS A 77 -1.33 9.59 -10.02
CA LYS A 77 -2.18 9.26 -8.87
C LYS A 77 -1.39 9.37 -7.56
N PRO A 78 -1.81 10.21 -6.59
CA PRO A 78 -1.14 10.36 -5.31
C PRO A 78 -1.10 9.04 -4.53
N TRP A 79 0.03 8.80 -3.86
CA TRP A 79 0.20 7.67 -2.96
C TRP A 79 1.09 8.05 -1.77
N LEU A 80 0.89 7.34 -0.66
CA LEU A 80 1.65 7.54 0.57
C LEU A 80 1.96 6.19 1.20
N VAL A 81 3.21 6.00 1.61
CA VAL A 81 3.62 4.88 2.47
C VAL A 81 3.80 5.41 3.88
N ILE A 82 3.20 4.74 4.86
CA ILE A 82 3.26 5.09 6.28
C ILE A 82 3.67 3.87 7.11
N PRO A 83 4.21 4.05 8.33
CA PRO A 83 4.36 2.95 9.29
C PRO A 83 3.00 2.31 9.58
N GLY A 84 2.94 0.98 9.49
CA GLY A 84 1.85 0.20 10.06
C GLY A 84 1.98 0.06 11.57
N GLY A 85 0.89 -0.32 12.22
CA GLY A 85 0.88 -0.62 13.65
C GLY A 85 1.11 -2.10 13.96
N LEU A 86 1.06 -2.45 15.24
CA LEU A 86 1.31 -3.80 15.74
C LEU A 86 0.32 -4.81 15.17
N GLU A 87 -0.96 -4.44 15.12
CA GLU A 87 -2.02 -5.23 14.54
C GLU A 87 -2.56 -4.62 13.24
N ARG A 88 -3.39 -5.40 12.53
CA ARG A 88 -4.00 -4.95 11.28
C ARG A 88 -4.87 -3.71 11.50
N GLN A 89 -5.66 -3.68 12.58
CA GLN A 89 -6.53 -2.55 12.90
C GLN A 89 -5.73 -1.28 13.21
N ASP A 90 -4.57 -1.38 13.86
CA ASP A 90 -3.71 -0.23 14.14
C ASP A 90 -3.17 0.36 12.83
N SER A 91 -2.75 -0.51 11.92
CA SER A 91 -2.32 -0.10 10.57
C SER A 91 -3.44 0.58 9.78
N ILE A 92 -4.68 0.08 9.91
CA ILE A 92 -5.86 0.70 9.27
C ILE A 92 -6.16 2.05 9.91
N PHE A 93 -6.16 2.12 11.24
CA PHE A 93 -6.43 3.35 11.97
C PHE A 93 -5.42 4.43 11.61
N ALA A 94 -4.13 4.12 11.61
CA ALA A 94 -3.08 5.03 11.16
C ALA A 94 -3.31 5.52 9.72
N ALA A 95 -3.71 4.64 8.80
CA ALA A 95 -4.03 5.02 7.43
C ALA A 95 -5.25 5.94 7.33
N LEU A 96 -6.30 5.66 8.12
CA LEU A 96 -7.50 6.49 8.17
C LEU A 96 -7.19 7.92 8.62
N GLN A 97 -6.23 8.10 9.55
CA GLN A 97 -5.78 9.45 9.96
C GLN A 97 -5.07 10.24 8.85
N HIS A 98 -4.64 9.57 7.78
CA HIS A 98 -3.99 10.20 6.61
C HIS A 98 -4.93 10.31 5.40
N CYS A 99 -6.16 9.79 5.49
CA CYS A 99 -7.15 10.01 4.45
C CYS A 99 -7.51 11.50 4.36
N PRO A 100 -7.67 12.06 3.15
CA PRO A 100 -8.27 13.38 2.98
C PRO A 100 -9.63 13.45 3.68
N SER A 101 -9.95 14.59 4.31
CA SER A 101 -11.23 14.82 5.02
C SER A 101 -12.48 14.60 4.17
N ASP A 102 -12.33 14.75 2.86
CA ASP A 102 -13.41 14.64 1.86
C ASP A 102 -13.45 13.26 1.18
N THR A 103 -12.75 12.26 1.75
CA THR A 103 -12.82 10.84 1.34
C THR A 103 -14.15 10.21 1.74
#